data_AF-A0A2K8T3L6-F1
#
_entry.id   AF-A0A2K8T3L6-F1
#
_cell.length_a   1.000
_cell.length_b   1.000
_cell.length_c   1.000
_cell.angle_alpha   90.00
_cell.angle_beta   90.00
_cell.angle_gamma   90.00
#
_symmetry.space_group_name_H-M   'P 1'
#
loop_
_entity.id
_entity.type
_entity.pdbx_description
1 polymer ?
#
loop_
_entity_poly.entity_id
_entity_poly.type
_entity_poly.pdbx_seq_one_letter_code
_entity_poly.pdbx_strand_id
1 'polypeptide(L)'
;MKSKSKRKPSGEIRQSQIISTFGPGSMVDLPNYSVIIGGLNHWRGNRQRIYEDRLAARVAEILGVRDITMYAPPTDEQDPSAARSGITAFTFPTWFVAQVEETWTSPNGKEYRTRPLIPWGSLVKGKYLSDTKKKIPVVPVRFVQACVNGHISDIDWYRFVHSNSDPSSKCRGQLWLDEHGSGNDFVDIFIRCEACGTRRPLSDVTVPNSKILGQCLGNRPWLGPKAFEPCVSRLTGKQEYNRLLVRAASNTYFSQVLSVISLPDSDAAMREAVNLVYEDFLQYAESSDDIKRERRKQKVANALEGFSDEAVWLEIQRKQSGQGDQDKSIKQVEIETLLSSPEEMGEDAPDGDFYARARKLTSLPPLSLFCHSRQRKSRNQGELGK
;
A
#
# COMPACT_ATOMS: atom_id res chain seq x y z
N MET A 1 -3.43 18.93 -36.26
CA MET A 1 -3.28 17.67 -35.50
C MET A 1 -3.99 17.84 -34.16
N LYS A 2 -5.05 17.08 -33.87
CA LYS A 2 -5.75 17.15 -32.58
C LYS A 2 -4.78 16.66 -31.50
N SER A 3 -4.46 17.50 -30.51
CA SER A 3 -3.64 17.07 -29.38
C SER A 3 -4.32 15.86 -28.73
N LYS A 4 -3.59 14.76 -28.56
CA LYS A 4 -4.08 13.61 -27.80
C LYS A 4 -4.24 14.09 -26.37
N SER A 5 -5.46 14.47 -25.99
CA SER A 5 -5.83 14.78 -24.60
C SER A 5 -5.28 13.65 -23.70
N LYS A 6 -4.33 14.00 -22.80
CA LYS A 6 -3.81 13.08 -21.78
C LYS A 6 -5.03 12.49 -21.07
N ARG A 7 -5.17 11.16 -21.07
CA ARG A 7 -6.19 10.47 -20.26
C ARG A 7 -5.94 10.87 -18.81
N LYS A 8 -6.89 11.59 -18.20
CA LYS A 8 -6.81 11.99 -16.80
C LYS A 8 -6.58 10.76 -15.92
N PRO A 9 -5.78 10.87 -14.86
CA PRO A 9 -5.65 9.80 -13.87
C PRO A 9 -7.02 9.50 -13.25
N SER A 10 -7.23 8.26 -12.84
CA SER A 10 -8.47 7.82 -12.19
C SER A 10 -8.62 8.36 -10.77
N GLY A 11 -7.52 8.81 -10.16
CA GLY A 11 -7.44 9.38 -8.82
C GLY A 11 -6.03 9.87 -8.53
N GLU A 12 -5.89 10.63 -7.46
CA GLU A 12 -4.63 11.21 -6.98
C GLU A 12 -4.45 10.88 -5.50
N ILE A 13 -3.19 10.78 -5.08
CA ILE A 13 -2.83 10.37 -3.72
C ILE A 13 -1.51 10.99 -3.32
N ARG A 14 -1.37 11.34 -2.03
CA ARG A 14 -0.10 11.84 -1.49
C ARG A 14 0.92 10.71 -1.40
N GLN A 15 2.18 10.98 -1.76
CA GLN A 15 3.25 9.96 -1.71
C GLN A 15 3.39 9.30 -0.33
N SER A 16 3.26 10.06 0.76
CA SER A 16 3.32 9.52 2.12
C SER A 16 2.22 8.50 2.43
N GLN A 17 1.06 8.62 1.78
CA GLN A 17 -0.03 7.67 1.94
C GLN A 17 0.22 6.36 1.18
N ILE A 18 1.06 6.37 0.13
CA ILE A 18 1.47 5.14 -0.57
C ILE A 18 2.33 4.25 0.34
N ILE A 19 3.15 4.85 1.19
CA ILE A 19 4.01 4.10 2.12
C ILE A 19 3.19 3.53 3.28
N SER A 20 2.16 4.26 3.72
CA SER A 20 1.39 3.94 4.93
C SER A 20 0.08 3.19 4.63
N THR A 21 -0.91 3.84 4.03
CA THR A 21 -2.30 3.35 3.98
C THR A 21 -2.68 2.72 2.65
N PHE A 22 -2.07 3.16 1.56
CA PHE A 22 -2.50 2.88 0.19
C PHE A 22 -1.34 2.31 -0.66
N GLY A 23 -0.53 1.45 -0.05
CA GLY A 23 0.57 0.75 -0.72
C GLY A 23 0.11 -0.46 -1.54
N PRO A 24 1.04 -1.19 -2.18
CA PRO A 24 0.72 -2.38 -2.96
C PRO A 24 -0.15 -3.39 -2.19
N GLY A 25 -1.25 -3.85 -2.80
CA GLY A 25 -2.19 -4.78 -2.16
C GLY A 25 -3.28 -4.11 -1.32
N SER A 26 -3.20 -2.81 -1.07
CA SER A 26 -4.28 -2.07 -0.40
C SER A 26 -5.49 -1.90 -1.32
N MET A 27 -6.69 -1.99 -0.76
CA MET A 27 -7.93 -1.71 -1.46
C MET A 27 -8.31 -0.24 -1.28
N VAL A 28 -8.71 0.41 -2.38
CA VAL A 28 -9.06 1.84 -2.42
C VAL A 28 -10.38 2.00 -3.14
N ASP A 29 -11.28 2.77 -2.54
CA ASP A 29 -12.53 3.16 -3.18
C ASP A 29 -12.37 4.40 -4.02
N LEU A 30 -12.77 4.28 -5.28
CA LEU A 30 -12.99 5.39 -6.18
C LEU A 30 -14.50 5.59 -6.34
N PRO A 31 -14.97 6.76 -6.80
CA PRO A 31 -16.41 7.07 -6.85
C PRO A 31 -17.26 6.05 -7.61
N ASN A 32 -16.70 5.37 -8.62
CA ASN A 32 -17.43 4.48 -9.52
C ASN A 32 -16.99 3.01 -9.45
N TYR A 33 -15.87 2.69 -8.78
CA TYR A 33 -15.31 1.34 -8.70
C TYR A 33 -14.31 1.24 -7.55
N SER A 34 -14.07 0.02 -7.07
CA SER A 34 -13.03 -0.25 -6.08
C SER A 34 -11.82 -0.85 -6.79
N VAL A 35 -10.63 -0.52 -6.31
CA VAL A 35 -9.37 -0.97 -6.89
C VAL A 35 -8.46 -1.55 -5.83
N ILE A 36 -7.56 -2.42 -6.24
CA ILE A 36 -6.40 -2.82 -5.46
C ILE A 36 -5.15 -2.19 -6.07
N ILE A 37 -4.34 -1.54 -5.24
CA ILE A 37 -3.11 -0.86 -5.66
C ILE A 37 -2.10 -1.89 -6.15
N GLY A 38 -1.57 -1.70 -7.36
CA GLY A 38 -0.67 -2.64 -8.00
C GLY A 38 0.71 -2.71 -7.34
N GLY A 39 1.35 -3.86 -7.48
CA GLY A 39 2.75 -4.08 -7.12
C GLY A 39 3.71 -3.15 -7.85
N LEU A 40 4.93 -3.05 -7.31
CA LEU A 40 6.01 -2.20 -7.84
C LEU A 40 6.33 -2.47 -9.31
N ASN A 41 6.09 -3.70 -9.79
CA ASN A 41 6.24 -4.10 -11.18
C ASN A 41 5.29 -3.38 -12.15
N HIS A 42 4.22 -2.76 -11.65
CA HIS A 42 3.25 -2.02 -12.44
C HIS A 42 3.39 -0.49 -12.29
N TRP A 43 4.38 -0.01 -11.55
CA TRP A 43 4.63 1.41 -11.35
C TRP A 43 5.43 1.97 -12.53
N ARG A 44 5.07 3.17 -12.98
CA ARG A 44 5.67 3.84 -14.15
C ARG A 44 6.08 5.25 -13.79
N GLY A 45 7.02 5.80 -14.55
CA GLY A 45 7.53 7.17 -14.36
C GLY A 45 8.96 7.21 -13.88
N ASN A 46 9.42 8.42 -13.57
CA ASN A 46 10.77 8.64 -13.06
C ASN A 46 10.95 7.91 -11.72
N ARG A 47 12.02 7.11 -11.65
CA ARG A 47 12.41 6.37 -10.45
C ARG A 47 13.55 7.12 -9.79
N GLN A 48 13.23 8.09 -8.95
CA GLN A 48 14.25 8.78 -8.16
C GLN A 48 14.85 7.79 -7.16
N ARG A 49 16.13 7.46 -7.34
CA ARG A 49 16.85 6.55 -6.44
C ARG A 49 17.01 7.19 -5.07
N ILE A 50 16.80 6.39 -4.04
CA ILE A 50 17.05 6.76 -2.64
C ILE A 50 18.32 6.04 -2.20
N TYR A 51 19.29 6.80 -1.71
CA TYR A 51 20.54 6.29 -1.21
C TYR A 51 20.54 6.33 0.32
N GLU A 52 20.35 5.17 0.94
CA GLU A 52 20.54 4.97 2.38
C GLU A 52 21.00 3.53 2.57
N ASP A 53 22.32 3.33 2.57
CA ASP A 53 22.96 2.02 2.54
C ASP A 53 22.57 1.17 3.77
N ARG A 54 22.35 1.82 4.93
CA ARG A 54 21.97 1.12 6.18
C ARG A 54 20.57 0.53 6.09
N LEU A 55 19.62 1.30 5.56
CA LEU A 55 18.27 0.83 5.32
C LEU A 55 18.26 -0.25 4.23
N ALA A 56 19.01 -0.06 3.14
CA ALA A 56 19.12 -1.04 2.07
C ALA A 56 19.68 -2.38 2.57
N ALA A 57 20.77 -2.35 3.35
CA ALA A 57 21.37 -3.55 3.95
C ALA A 57 20.39 -4.26 4.88
N ARG A 58 19.67 -3.52 5.73
CA ARG A 58 18.68 -4.11 6.64
C ARG A 58 17.51 -4.75 5.89
N VAL A 59 17.02 -4.11 4.83
CA VAL A 59 15.95 -4.67 3.99
C VAL A 59 16.45 -5.91 3.24
N ALA A 60 17.68 -5.88 2.71
CA ALA A 60 18.28 -7.02 2.03
C ALA A 60 18.40 -8.25 2.95
N GLU A 61 18.84 -8.04 4.19
CA GLU A 61 18.89 -9.06 5.24
C GLU A 61 17.50 -9.66 5.53
N ILE A 62 16.48 -8.82 5.74
CA ILE A 62 15.10 -9.26 6.02
C ILE A 62 14.53 -10.10 4.86
N LEU A 63 14.82 -9.69 3.62
CA LEU A 63 14.33 -10.37 2.41
C LEU A 63 15.20 -11.57 2.00
N GLY A 64 16.37 -11.76 2.61
CA GLY A 64 17.32 -12.80 2.22
C GLY A 64 17.91 -12.61 0.82
N VAL A 65 18.07 -11.37 0.38
CA VAL A 65 18.69 -11.00 -0.90
C VAL A 65 20.06 -10.36 -0.66
N ARG A 66 20.94 -10.39 -1.67
CA ARG A 66 22.30 -9.83 -1.54
C ARG A 66 22.29 -8.30 -1.39
N ASP A 67 21.50 -7.63 -2.22
CA ASP A 67 21.42 -6.19 -2.31
C ASP A 67 20.01 -5.76 -2.78
N ILE A 68 19.63 -4.54 -2.45
CA ILE A 68 18.37 -3.94 -2.91
C ILE A 68 18.56 -2.48 -3.29
N THR A 69 17.90 -2.07 -4.38
CA THR A 69 17.81 -0.67 -4.78
C THR A 69 16.47 -0.09 -4.34
N MET A 70 16.52 1.11 -3.75
CA MET A 70 15.33 1.81 -3.27
C MET A 70 15.04 3.01 -4.17
N TYR A 71 13.75 3.23 -4.42
CA TYR A 71 13.27 4.33 -5.25
C TYR A 71 12.09 5.02 -4.56
N ALA A 72 11.98 6.33 -4.73
CA ALA A 72 10.82 7.08 -4.29
C ALA A 72 9.57 6.69 -5.09
N PRO A 73 8.36 6.75 -4.50
CA PRO A 73 7.12 6.59 -5.24
C PRO A 73 7.04 7.60 -6.40
N PRO A 74 6.54 7.21 -7.58
CA PRO A 74 6.48 8.08 -8.75
C PRO A 74 5.62 9.32 -8.47
N THR A 75 6.12 10.49 -8.88
CA THR A 75 5.39 11.76 -8.86
C THR A 75 4.68 12.00 -10.20
N ASP A 76 3.58 12.76 -10.18
CA ASP A 76 2.99 13.22 -11.43
C ASP A 76 3.90 14.27 -12.07
N GLU A 77 4.23 14.07 -13.36
CA GLU A 77 5.07 15.01 -14.09
C GLU A 77 4.19 16.12 -14.67
N GLN A 78 4.51 17.37 -14.30
CA GLN A 78 3.77 18.54 -14.77
C GLN A 78 3.91 18.78 -16.28
N ASP A 79 4.98 18.25 -16.91
CA ASP A 79 5.20 18.37 -18.35
C ASP A 79 4.15 17.57 -19.14
N PRO A 80 3.32 18.23 -19.98
CA PRO A 80 2.34 17.56 -20.83
C PRO A 80 2.94 16.60 -21.87
N SER A 81 4.22 16.75 -22.22
CA SER A 81 4.92 15.92 -23.21
C SER A 81 5.58 14.66 -22.62
N ALA A 82 5.78 14.65 -21.30
CA ALA A 82 6.44 13.54 -20.61
C ALA A 82 5.65 12.23 -20.64
N ALA A 83 6.39 11.13 -20.52
CA ALA A 83 5.82 9.80 -20.38
C ALA A 83 4.91 9.72 -19.15
N ARG A 84 3.88 8.86 -19.23
CA ARG A 84 2.92 8.74 -18.13
C ARG A 84 3.60 8.13 -16.89
N SER A 85 3.74 8.95 -15.86
CA SER A 85 4.12 8.53 -14.51
C SER A 85 2.88 8.14 -13.69
N GLY A 86 3.05 7.23 -12.74
CA GLY A 86 2.03 6.88 -11.76
C GLY A 86 1.94 5.40 -11.40
N ILE A 87 0.99 5.11 -10.54
CA ILE A 87 0.75 3.79 -9.95
C ILE A 87 -0.43 3.13 -10.65
N THR A 88 -0.20 1.93 -11.19
CA THR A 88 -1.30 1.13 -11.74
C THR A 88 -2.11 0.53 -10.61
N ALA A 89 -3.44 0.55 -10.73
CA ALA A 89 -4.35 -0.15 -9.85
C ALA A 89 -5.27 -1.06 -10.67
N PHE A 90 -5.67 -2.19 -10.09
CA PHE A 90 -6.54 -3.18 -10.73
C PHE A 90 -7.94 -3.11 -10.14
N THR A 91 -8.99 -3.24 -10.96
CA THR A 91 -10.35 -3.36 -10.44
C THR A 91 -10.46 -4.60 -9.56
N PHE A 92 -10.83 -4.39 -8.30
CA PHE A 92 -11.00 -5.45 -7.31
C PHE A 92 -11.90 -4.94 -6.19
N PRO A 93 -12.90 -5.72 -5.71
CA PRO A 93 -13.28 -7.06 -6.17
C PRO A 93 -13.81 -7.10 -7.60
N THR A 94 -13.87 -8.31 -8.17
CA THR A 94 -14.43 -8.57 -9.51
C THR A 94 -15.89 -9.01 -9.49
N TRP A 95 -16.53 -8.94 -8.33
CA TRP A 95 -17.97 -9.18 -8.15
C TRP A 95 -18.71 -7.91 -7.76
N PHE A 96 -19.95 -7.81 -8.24
CA PHE A 96 -20.75 -6.59 -8.17
C PHE A 96 -22.19 -6.88 -7.78
N VAL A 97 -22.82 -5.89 -7.16
CA VAL A 97 -24.24 -5.90 -6.81
C VAL A 97 -24.95 -4.84 -7.63
N ALA A 98 -25.98 -5.23 -8.38
CA ALA A 98 -26.80 -4.29 -9.15
C ALA A 98 -27.66 -3.42 -8.24
N GLN A 99 -27.77 -2.14 -8.55
CA GLN A 99 -28.59 -1.19 -7.78
C GLN A 99 -30.03 -1.22 -8.30
N VAL A 100 -30.77 -2.23 -7.85
CA VAL A 100 -32.22 -2.35 -8.04
C VAL A 100 -32.97 -2.10 -6.73
N GLU A 101 -34.23 -1.69 -6.86
CA GLU A 101 -35.18 -1.54 -5.75
C GLU A 101 -36.19 -2.69 -5.83
N GLU A 102 -35.72 -3.88 -5.49
CA GLU A 102 -36.52 -5.10 -5.49
C GLU A 102 -36.51 -5.69 -4.08
N THR A 103 -37.62 -6.32 -3.70
CA THR A 103 -37.75 -7.05 -2.44
C THR A 103 -38.11 -8.51 -2.69
N TRP A 104 -37.66 -9.36 -1.79
CA TRP A 104 -37.96 -10.79 -1.78
C TRP A 104 -38.48 -11.19 -0.42
N THR A 105 -39.67 -11.81 -0.41
CA THR A 105 -40.28 -12.35 0.80
C THR A 105 -39.85 -13.80 0.96
N SER A 106 -39.21 -14.09 2.09
CA SER A 106 -38.80 -15.44 2.43
C SER A 106 -39.98 -16.32 2.86
N PRO A 107 -39.84 -17.66 2.87
CA PRO A 107 -40.93 -18.57 3.26
C PRO A 107 -41.49 -18.34 4.67
N ASN A 108 -40.76 -17.65 5.55
CA ASN A 108 -41.21 -17.31 6.90
C ASN A 108 -41.90 -15.92 6.97
N GLY A 109 -42.15 -15.27 5.83
CA GLY A 109 -42.82 -13.97 5.73
C GLY A 109 -41.91 -12.76 5.93
N LYS A 110 -40.61 -12.93 6.21
CA LYS A 110 -39.66 -11.81 6.33
C LYS A 110 -39.28 -11.27 4.96
N GLU A 111 -39.32 -9.95 4.81
CA GLU A 111 -38.96 -9.23 3.58
C GLU A 111 -37.47 -8.81 3.58
N TYR A 112 -36.82 -8.98 2.44
CA TYR A 112 -35.41 -8.64 2.23
C TYR A 112 -35.29 -7.74 1.01
N ARG A 113 -34.40 -6.75 1.06
CA ARG A 113 -33.93 -6.07 -0.15
C ARG A 113 -33.10 -7.07 -0.93
N THR A 114 -33.50 -7.39 -2.16
CA THR A 114 -32.80 -8.37 -3.01
C THR A 114 -32.12 -7.65 -4.16
N ARG A 115 -30.86 -8.01 -4.43
CA ARG A 115 -30.09 -7.42 -5.51
C ARG A 115 -29.29 -8.47 -6.26
N PRO A 116 -29.28 -8.46 -7.60
CA PRO A 116 -28.46 -9.37 -8.38
C PRO A 116 -26.97 -9.25 -8.02
N LEU A 117 -26.33 -10.38 -7.77
CA LEU A 117 -24.89 -10.52 -7.53
C LEU A 117 -24.22 -11.12 -8.78
N ILE A 118 -23.34 -10.36 -9.43
CA ILE A 118 -22.86 -10.65 -10.77
C ILE A 118 -21.32 -10.53 -10.85
N PRO A 119 -20.63 -11.46 -11.52
CA PRO A 119 -19.20 -11.31 -11.80
C PRO A 119 -18.95 -10.31 -12.94
N TRP A 120 -17.78 -9.66 -12.93
CA TRP A 120 -17.36 -8.66 -13.93
C TRP A 120 -17.57 -9.13 -15.38
N GLY A 121 -17.26 -10.40 -15.67
CA GLY A 121 -17.37 -10.99 -17.01
C GLY A 121 -18.79 -11.01 -17.58
N SER A 122 -19.81 -10.87 -16.74
CA SER A 122 -21.22 -10.83 -17.16
C SER A 122 -21.76 -9.39 -17.29
N LEU A 123 -20.96 -8.36 -17.01
CA LEU A 123 -21.38 -6.96 -17.13
C LEU A 123 -21.29 -6.47 -18.58
N VAL A 124 -22.32 -5.75 -19.04
CA VAL A 124 -22.37 -5.15 -20.37
C VAL A 124 -22.06 -3.66 -20.26
N LYS A 125 -20.89 -3.25 -20.77
CA LYS A 125 -20.38 -1.86 -20.63
C LYS A 125 -20.32 -1.40 -19.16
N GLY A 126 -19.90 -2.29 -18.27
CA GLY A 126 -19.78 -2.01 -16.83
C GLY A 126 -21.12 -1.89 -16.08
N LYS A 127 -22.22 -2.35 -16.67
CA LYS A 127 -23.55 -2.32 -16.08
C LYS A 127 -24.20 -3.71 -16.11
N TYR A 128 -25.11 -3.96 -15.18
CA TYR A 128 -25.95 -5.14 -15.21
C TYR A 128 -27.03 -4.97 -16.27
N LEU A 129 -27.28 -6.00 -17.08
CA LEU A 129 -28.37 -6.03 -18.05
C LEU A 129 -29.49 -6.87 -17.45
N SER A 130 -30.61 -6.23 -17.09
CA SER A 130 -31.78 -6.94 -16.58
C SER A 130 -32.50 -7.74 -17.66
N ASP A 131 -33.41 -8.62 -17.26
CA ASP A 131 -34.30 -9.37 -18.17
C ASP A 131 -35.14 -8.45 -19.06
N THR A 132 -35.47 -7.26 -18.55
CA THR A 132 -36.14 -6.18 -19.29
C THR A 132 -35.21 -5.38 -20.22
N LYS A 133 -33.98 -5.85 -20.45
CA LYS A 133 -32.92 -5.24 -21.27
C LYS A 133 -32.52 -3.83 -20.83
N LYS A 134 -32.78 -3.45 -19.57
CA LYS A 134 -32.35 -2.17 -18.99
C LYS A 134 -30.94 -2.31 -18.44
N LYS A 135 -30.13 -1.25 -18.59
CA LYS A 135 -28.76 -1.19 -18.07
C LYS A 135 -28.74 -0.51 -16.71
N ILE A 136 -28.47 -1.30 -15.68
CA ILE A 136 -28.56 -0.90 -14.28
C ILE A 136 -27.14 -0.67 -13.72
N PRO A 137 -26.88 0.43 -13.00
CA PRO A 137 -25.60 0.65 -12.36
C PRO A 137 -25.30 -0.43 -11.33
N VAL A 138 -24.03 -0.75 -11.16
CA VAL A 138 -23.55 -1.76 -10.23
C VAL A 138 -22.53 -1.15 -9.28
N VAL A 139 -22.43 -1.70 -8.08
CA VAL A 139 -21.38 -1.36 -7.11
C VAL A 139 -20.55 -2.60 -6.79
N PRO A 140 -19.24 -2.47 -6.55
CA PRO A 140 -18.42 -3.60 -6.10
C PRO A 140 -19.00 -4.22 -4.82
N VAL A 141 -18.96 -5.54 -4.72
CA VAL A 141 -19.34 -6.23 -3.50
C VAL A 141 -18.44 -5.78 -2.34
N ARG A 142 -19.00 -5.71 -1.13
CA ARG A 142 -18.27 -5.25 0.06
C ARG A 142 -17.46 -6.34 0.76
N PHE A 143 -17.50 -7.57 0.25
CA PHE A 143 -16.93 -8.74 0.88
C PHE A 143 -15.90 -9.40 -0.01
N VAL A 144 -14.75 -9.68 0.56
CA VAL A 144 -13.64 -10.40 -0.06
C VAL A 144 -13.17 -11.47 0.90
N GLN A 145 -12.25 -12.31 0.45
CA GLN A 145 -11.63 -13.32 1.29
C GLN A 145 -10.11 -13.19 1.29
N ALA A 146 -9.49 -13.48 2.42
CA ALA A 146 -8.03 -13.51 2.55
C ALA A 146 -7.55 -14.61 3.51
N CYS A 147 -6.28 -14.96 3.43
CA CYS A 147 -5.64 -15.89 4.36
C CYS A 147 -4.54 -15.22 5.19
N VAL A 148 -4.04 -15.92 6.20
CA VAL A 148 -2.97 -15.41 7.09
C VAL A 148 -1.62 -15.20 6.39
N ASN A 149 -1.41 -15.79 5.21
CA ASN A 149 -0.24 -15.55 4.37
C ASN A 149 -0.33 -14.24 3.56
N GLY A 150 -1.45 -13.50 3.64
CA GLY A 150 -1.64 -12.22 2.94
C GLY A 150 -2.21 -12.34 1.52
N HIS A 151 -2.60 -13.53 1.08
CA HIS A 151 -3.34 -13.68 -0.18
C HIS A 151 -4.74 -13.12 -0.06
N ILE A 152 -5.24 -12.49 -1.13
CA ILE A 152 -6.59 -11.91 -1.18
C ILE A 152 -7.28 -12.30 -2.49
N SER A 153 -8.58 -12.57 -2.43
CA SER A 153 -9.39 -12.89 -3.61
C SER A 153 -10.86 -12.54 -3.42
N ASP A 154 -11.61 -12.55 -4.51
CA ASP A 154 -13.06 -12.61 -4.44
C ASP A 154 -13.51 -13.90 -3.74
N ILE A 155 -14.66 -13.84 -3.06
CA ILE A 155 -15.33 -15.02 -2.55
C ILE A 155 -15.86 -15.83 -3.74
N ASP A 156 -15.63 -17.15 -3.73
CA ASP A 156 -16.31 -18.04 -4.66
C ASP A 156 -17.77 -18.18 -4.24
N TRP A 157 -18.61 -17.25 -4.70
CA TRP A 157 -20.01 -17.17 -4.30
C TRP A 157 -20.83 -18.40 -4.69
N TYR A 158 -20.48 -19.06 -5.80
CA TYR A 158 -21.13 -20.30 -6.19
C TYR A 158 -20.80 -21.41 -5.20
N ARG A 159 -19.51 -21.60 -4.87
CA ARG A 159 -19.10 -22.57 -3.85
C ARG A 159 -19.67 -22.22 -2.47
N PHE A 160 -19.70 -20.95 -2.11
CA PHE A 160 -20.25 -20.48 -0.84
C PHE A 160 -21.70 -20.95 -0.68
N VAL A 161 -22.59 -20.63 -1.62
CA VAL A 161 -24.01 -21.02 -1.55
C VAL A 161 -24.16 -22.55 -1.57
N HIS A 162 -23.49 -23.22 -2.50
CA HIS A 162 -23.70 -24.63 -2.81
C HIS A 162 -22.86 -25.62 -1.98
N SER A 163 -22.02 -25.18 -1.05
CA SER A 163 -21.11 -26.08 -0.30
C SER A 163 -21.80 -27.14 0.57
N ASN A 164 -23.10 -27.00 0.86
CA ASN A 164 -23.92 -28.00 1.57
C ASN A 164 -24.84 -28.79 0.62
N SER A 165 -24.82 -28.48 -0.68
CA SER A 165 -25.55 -29.22 -1.70
C SER A 165 -24.65 -30.28 -2.32
N ASP A 166 -25.23 -31.20 -3.09
CA ASP A 166 -24.50 -32.28 -3.77
C ASP A 166 -23.24 -31.73 -4.48
N PRO A 167 -22.03 -32.26 -4.17
CA PRO A 167 -20.78 -31.90 -4.85
C PRO A 167 -20.83 -32.04 -6.38
N SER A 168 -21.78 -32.84 -6.91
CA SER A 168 -22.04 -33.00 -8.34
C SER A 168 -22.83 -31.83 -8.96
N SER A 169 -23.48 -31.01 -8.13
CA SER A 169 -24.31 -29.87 -8.53
C SER A 169 -23.46 -28.77 -9.16
N LYS A 170 -23.46 -28.71 -10.50
CA LYS A 170 -22.86 -27.62 -11.29
C LYS A 170 -23.81 -26.43 -11.44
N CYS A 171 -24.65 -26.16 -10.44
CA CYS A 171 -25.63 -25.09 -10.50
C CYS A 171 -24.93 -23.73 -10.71
N ARG A 172 -25.25 -23.07 -11.83
CA ARG A 172 -24.74 -21.75 -12.20
C ARG A 172 -25.87 -20.78 -12.53
N GLY A 173 -26.90 -20.77 -11.69
CA GLY A 173 -27.98 -19.80 -11.79
C GLY A 173 -27.57 -18.40 -11.33
N GLN A 174 -28.41 -17.41 -11.62
CA GLN A 174 -28.23 -16.05 -11.11
C GLN A 174 -28.19 -16.07 -9.58
N LEU A 175 -27.19 -15.40 -9.01
CA LEU A 175 -27.06 -15.23 -7.57
C LEU A 175 -27.68 -13.91 -7.15
N TRP A 176 -28.26 -13.90 -5.96
CA TRP A 176 -28.92 -12.76 -5.36
C TRP A 176 -28.33 -12.52 -3.98
N LEU A 177 -28.10 -11.26 -3.65
CA LEU A 177 -27.72 -10.81 -2.33
C LEU A 177 -28.95 -10.23 -1.67
N ASP A 178 -29.44 -10.93 -0.65
CA ASP A 178 -30.62 -10.58 0.13
C ASP A 178 -30.19 -9.96 1.46
N GLU A 179 -30.63 -8.75 1.74
CA GLU A 179 -30.28 -7.99 2.95
C GLU A 179 -31.53 -7.54 3.69
N HIS A 180 -31.48 -7.65 5.01
CA HIS A 180 -32.49 -7.09 5.91
C HIS A 180 -31.88 -6.01 6.82
N GLY A 181 -32.71 -5.07 7.27
CA GLY A 181 -32.29 -3.98 8.16
C GLY A 181 -31.31 -3.00 7.50
N SER A 182 -30.40 -2.43 8.32
CA SER A 182 -29.40 -1.45 7.86
C SER A 182 -28.27 -2.07 7.01
N GLY A 183 -28.26 -3.39 6.86
CA GLY A 183 -27.23 -4.13 6.14
C GLY A 183 -25.89 -4.24 6.87
N ASN A 184 -25.69 -3.65 8.05
CA ASN A 184 -24.40 -3.71 8.76
C ASN A 184 -24.19 -4.99 9.59
N ASP A 185 -25.24 -5.76 9.83
CA ASP A 185 -25.15 -7.04 10.53
C ASP A 185 -25.01 -8.19 9.52
N PHE A 186 -23.97 -9.02 9.69
CA PHE A 186 -23.74 -10.21 8.85
C PHE A 186 -24.86 -11.25 8.96
N VAL A 187 -25.59 -11.27 10.07
CA VAL A 187 -26.69 -12.22 10.33
C VAL A 187 -27.87 -11.99 9.38
N ASP A 188 -28.05 -10.75 8.92
CA ASP A 188 -29.17 -10.36 8.05
C ASP A 188 -28.81 -10.37 6.55
N ILE A 189 -27.64 -10.92 6.19
CA ILE A 189 -27.17 -11.01 4.80
C ILE A 189 -27.20 -12.46 4.36
N PHE A 190 -27.87 -12.71 3.23
CA PHE A 190 -27.96 -14.03 2.64
C PHE A 190 -27.57 -13.97 1.17
N ILE A 191 -26.94 -15.05 0.69
CA ILE A 191 -26.74 -15.26 -0.74
C ILE A 191 -27.66 -16.39 -1.18
N ARG A 192 -28.45 -16.12 -2.21
CA ARG A 192 -29.46 -17.03 -2.76
C ARG A 192 -29.14 -17.35 -4.22
N CYS A 193 -29.26 -18.62 -4.60
CA CYS A 193 -29.24 -19.01 -6.00
C CYS A 193 -30.67 -19.18 -6.50
N GLU A 194 -31.01 -18.49 -7.58
CA GLU A 194 -32.35 -18.54 -8.16
C GLU A 194 -32.69 -19.89 -8.77
N ALA A 195 -31.74 -20.55 -9.42
CA ALA A 195 -32.00 -21.79 -10.17
C ALA A 195 -32.31 -23.00 -9.27
N CYS A 196 -31.69 -23.10 -8.09
CA CYS A 196 -31.90 -24.23 -7.18
C CYS A 196 -32.60 -23.83 -5.87
N GLY A 197 -32.90 -22.55 -5.67
CA GLY A 197 -33.51 -22.01 -4.45
C GLY A 197 -32.62 -22.07 -3.19
N THR A 198 -31.38 -22.57 -3.30
CA THR A 198 -30.47 -22.67 -2.14
C THR A 198 -30.12 -21.27 -1.65
N ARG A 199 -30.20 -21.08 -0.33
CA ARG A 199 -29.96 -19.80 0.34
C ARG A 199 -29.08 -20.02 1.57
N ARG A 200 -28.02 -19.24 1.72
CA ARG A 200 -27.06 -19.35 2.83
C ARG A 200 -26.80 -18.00 3.50
N PRO A 201 -26.81 -17.92 4.85
CA PRO A 201 -26.41 -16.72 5.56
C PRO A 201 -24.90 -16.47 5.50
N LEU A 202 -24.49 -15.22 5.38
CA LEU A 202 -23.08 -14.83 5.41
C LEU A 202 -22.44 -14.99 6.80
N SER A 203 -23.24 -15.00 7.87
CA SER A 203 -22.74 -15.25 9.23
C SER A 203 -22.09 -16.64 9.40
N ASP A 204 -22.39 -17.62 8.55
CA ASP A 204 -21.76 -18.95 8.63
C ASP A 204 -20.22 -18.89 8.47
N VAL A 205 -19.69 -17.88 7.77
CA VAL A 205 -18.25 -17.69 7.58
C VAL A 205 -17.59 -16.83 8.66
N THR A 206 -18.36 -16.19 9.53
CA THR A 206 -17.82 -15.40 10.65
C THR A 206 -17.50 -16.26 11.87
N VAL A 207 -18.00 -17.50 11.91
CA VAL A 207 -17.69 -18.48 12.96
C VAL A 207 -16.17 -18.75 13.00
N PRO A 208 -15.53 -18.72 14.18
CA PRO A 208 -14.11 -19.03 14.32
C PRO A 208 -13.76 -20.38 13.67
N ASN A 209 -12.69 -20.40 12.87
CA ASN A 209 -12.20 -21.59 12.14
C ASN A 209 -13.20 -22.17 11.12
N SER A 210 -14.18 -21.39 10.66
CA SER A 210 -15.06 -21.79 9.54
C SER A 210 -14.25 -22.12 8.29
N LYS A 211 -14.57 -23.26 7.67
CA LYS A 211 -13.92 -23.76 6.44
C LYS A 211 -14.78 -23.55 5.19
N ILE A 212 -15.88 -22.81 5.30
CA ILE A 212 -16.89 -22.67 4.24
C ILE A 212 -16.32 -21.93 3.02
N LEU A 213 -15.48 -20.91 3.23
CA LEU A 213 -14.77 -20.21 2.15
C LEU A 213 -13.67 -21.07 1.49
N GLY A 214 -13.43 -22.27 2.00
CA GLY A 214 -12.46 -23.21 1.48
C GLY A 214 -11.01 -22.80 1.73
N GLN A 215 -10.12 -23.58 1.11
CA GLN A 215 -8.68 -23.36 1.15
C GLN A 215 -8.27 -22.21 0.23
N CYS A 216 -7.24 -21.47 0.65
CA CYS A 216 -6.72 -20.36 -0.10
C CYS A 216 -5.98 -20.82 -1.35
N LEU A 217 -6.35 -20.29 -2.52
CA LEU A 217 -5.71 -20.61 -3.80
C LEU A 217 -4.44 -19.79 -4.08
N GLY A 218 -4.04 -18.92 -3.14
CA GLY A 218 -2.82 -18.14 -3.25
C GLY A 218 -2.85 -16.99 -4.25
N ASN A 219 -4.03 -16.42 -4.49
CA ASN A 219 -4.22 -15.30 -5.41
C ASN A 219 -3.58 -14.01 -4.88
N ARG A 220 -2.94 -13.26 -5.78
CA ARG A 220 -2.28 -11.97 -5.52
C ARG A 220 -2.69 -10.94 -6.56
N PRO A 221 -3.97 -10.50 -6.58
CA PRO A 221 -4.52 -9.66 -7.64
C PRO A 221 -3.76 -8.35 -7.86
N TRP A 222 -3.06 -7.82 -6.83
CA TRP A 222 -2.22 -6.63 -6.95
C TRP A 222 -0.97 -6.84 -7.82
N LEU A 223 -0.50 -8.08 -8.00
CA LEU A 223 0.57 -8.40 -8.93
C LEU A 223 0.05 -8.69 -10.35
N GLY A 224 -1.27 -8.74 -10.52
CA GLY A 224 -1.96 -8.91 -11.79
C GLY A 224 -2.99 -10.05 -11.76
N PRO A 225 -3.87 -10.16 -12.79
CA PRO A 225 -5.03 -11.08 -12.77
C PRO A 225 -4.70 -12.58 -12.70
N LYS A 226 -3.45 -12.97 -13.00
CA LYS A 226 -3.00 -14.38 -13.00
C LYS A 226 -1.84 -14.61 -12.03
N ALA A 227 -1.59 -13.66 -11.13
CA ALA A 227 -0.55 -13.84 -10.14
C ALA A 227 -1.06 -14.73 -9.01
N PHE A 228 -0.51 -15.94 -8.94
CA PHE A 228 -0.77 -16.90 -7.87
C PHE A 228 0.55 -17.45 -7.33
N GLU A 229 0.50 -18.03 -6.13
CA GLU A 229 1.57 -18.88 -5.59
C GLU A 229 0.96 -19.98 -4.71
N PRO A 230 1.68 -21.07 -4.44
CA PRO A 230 1.22 -22.06 -3.48
C PRO A 230 0.98 -21.42 -2.11
N CYS A 231 -0.24 -21.53 -1.58
CA CYS A 231 -0.53 -21.09 -0.23
C CYS A 231 -0.11 -22.19 0.75
N VAL A 232 1.06 -22.04 1.36
CA VAL A 232 1.58 -23.00 2.35
C VAL A 232 1.93 -22.26 3.63
N SER A 233 1.38 -22.71 4.75
CA SER A 233 1.66 -22.20 6.09
C SER A 233 3.12 -22.45 6.44
N ARG A 234 3.86 -21.39 6.81
CA ARG A 234 5.25 -21.55 7.29
C ARG A 234 5.34 -22.32 8.61
N LEU A 235 4.26 -22.32 9.41
CA LEU A 235 4.22 -22.98 10.71
C LEU A 235 3.79 -24.45 10.60
N THR A 236 2.78 -24.74 9.76
CA THR A 236 2.16 -26.08 9.72
C THR A 236 2.48 -26.89 8.47
N GLY A 237 3.07 -26.27 7.43
CA GLY A 237 3.28 -26.90 6.13
C GLY A 237 1.99 -27.22 5.35
N LYS A 238 0.82 -26.80 5.86
CA LYS A 238 -0.48 -27.06 5.25
C LYS A 238 -1.03 -25.81 4.56
N GLN A 239 -1.99 -26.02 3.67
CA GLN A 239 -2.69 -24.94 3.01
C GLN A 239 -3.58 -24.18 3.99
N GLU A 240 -3.50 -22.85 3.96
CA GLU A 240 -4.30 -21.98 4.81
C GLU A 240 -5.75 -21.88 4.33
N TYR A 241 -6.66 -21.56 5.24
CA TYR A 241 -8.07 -21.33 4.93
C TYR A 241 -8.37 -19.84 4.76
N ASN A 242 -9.32 -19.55 3.89
CA ASN A 242 -9.81 -18.19 3.66
C ASN A 242 -10.70 -17.73 4.82
N ARG A 243 -10.60 -16.45 5.16
CA ARG A 243 -11.41 -15.73 6.13
C ARG A 243 -12.16 -14.60 5.43
N LEU A 244 -13.36 -14.30 5.91
CA LEU A 244 -14.13 -13.16 5.42
C LEU A 244 -13.43 -11.85 5.80
N LEU A 245 -13.34 -10.94 4.83
CA LEU A 245 -12.93 -9.56 5.05
C LEU A 245 -13.95 -8.60 4.45
N VAL A 246 -14.16 -7.48 5.13
CA VAL A 246 -14.96 -6.36 4.63
C VAL A 246 -14.04 -5.38 3.96
N ARG A 247 -14.30 -5.06 2.69
CA ARG A 247 -13.45 -4.24 1.82
C ARG A 247 -13.04 -2.88 2.40
N ALA A 248 -13.91 -2.26 3.19
CA ALA A 248 -13.69 -0.96 3.83
C ALA A 248 -13.26 -1.05 5.31
N ALA A 249 -13.02 -2.26 5.83
CA ALA A 249 -12.58 -2.42 7.22
C ALA A 249 -11.08 -2.11 7.39
N SER A 250 -10.73 -1.56 8.54
CA SER A 250 -9.36 -1.17 8.90
C SER A 250 -8.40 -2.35 9.05
N ASN A 251 -8.91 -3.59 9.10
CA ASN A 251 -8.12 -4.81 9.23
C ASN A 251 -7.77 -5.48 7.88
N THR A 252 -8.06 -4.82 6.76
CA THR A 252 -7.81 -5.37 5.42
C THR A 252 -6.39 -5.18 4.93
N TYR A 253 -5.70 -4.14 5.41
CA TYR A 253 -4.36 -3.80 4.97
C TYR A 253 -3.57 -3.14 6.11
N PHE A 254 -2.35 -3.62 6.31
CA PHE A 254 -1.37 -3.03 7.22
C PHE A 254 -0.03 -2.94 6.51
N SER A 255 0.55 -1.76 6.46
CA SER A 255 1.93 -1.59 5.99
C SER A 255 2.90 -2.07 7.07
N GLN A 256 3.97 -2.73 6.63
CA GLN A 256 5.15 -2.95 7.45
C GLN A 256 6.14 -1.83 7.12
N VAL A 257 6.25 -0.86 8.01
CA VAL A 257 7.11 0.31 7.82
C VAL A 257 8.42 0.08 8.53
N LEU A 258 9.52 0.20 7.78
CA LEU A 258 10.87 0.27 8.31
C LEU A 258 11.38 1.71 8.10
N SER A 259 11.92 2.32 9.16
CA SER A 259 12.43 3.69 9.14
C SER A 259 13.83 3.75 9.73
N VAL A 260 14.66 4.63 9.18
CA VAL A 260 16.00 4.97 9.67
C VAL A 260 16.08 6.49 9.73
N ILE A 261 16.77 7.03 10.72
CA ILE A 261 17.08 8.46 10.75
C ILE A 261 18.32 8.66 9.89
N SER A 262 18.13 9.38 8.78
CA SER A 262 19.27 9.89 8.00
C SER A 262 19.88 11.04 8.79
N LEU A 263 21.09 10.82 9.31
CA LEU A 263 21.89 11.87 9.96
C LEU A 263 23.04 12.18 9.02
N PRO A 264 23.33 13.47 8.76
CA PRO A 264 24.53 13.83 8.03
C PRO A 264 25.75 13.54 8.93
N ASP A 265 26.48 12.48 8.63
CA ASP A 265 27.85 12.32 9.15
C ASP A 265 28.80 13.30 8.45
N SER A 266 30.04 13.44 8.92
CA SER A 266 31.06 14.33 8.31
C SER A 266 31.25 14.13 6.80
N ASP A 267 30.99 12.93 6.31
CA ASP A 267 31.15 12.56 4.90
C ASP A 267 29.83 12.61 4.10
N ALA A 268 28.70 12.97 4.72
CA ALA A 268 27.39 12.92 4.08
C ALA A 268 27.28 13.84 2.86
N ALA A 269 27.85 15.05 2.94
CA ALA A 269 27.88 15.99 1.81
C ALA A 269 28.64 15.39 0.61
N MET A 270 29.74 14.67 0.85
CA MET A 270 30.49 13.98 -0.19
C MET A 270 29.69 12.81 -0.77
N ARG A 271 29.07 12.00 0.09
CA ARG A 271 28.24 10.87 -0.34
C ARG A 271 27.08 11.34 -1.21
N GLU A 272 26.40 12.41 -0.83
CA GLU A 272 25.29 12.99 -1.58
C GLU A 272 25.73 13.59 -2.92
N ALA A 273 26.84 14.33 -2.92
CA ALA A 273 27.48 14.81 -4.14
C ALA A 273 27.81 13.67 -5.13
N VAL A 274 28.38 12.58 -4.64
CA VAL A 274 28.69 11.39 -5.46
C VAL A 274 27.39 10.72 -5.95
N ASN A 275 26.38 10.56 -5.09
CA ASN A 275 25.10 9.94 -5.41
C ASN A 275 24.37 10.61 -6.59
N LEU A 276 24.46 11.94 -6.70
CA LEU A 276 23.83 12.71 -7.78
C LEU A 276 24.36 12.40 -9.18
N VAL A 277 25.61 11.93 -9.26
CA VAL A 277 26.31 11.70 -10.54
C VAL A 277 26.77 10.25 -10.73
N TYR A 278 26.52 9.40 -9.73
CA TYR A 278 27.00 8.02 -9.72
C TYR A 278 26.49 7.20 -10.90
N GLU A 279 25.16 7.09 -11.07
CA GLU A 279 24.55 6.26 -12.11
C GLU A 279 24.86 6.76 -13.53
N ASP A 280 24.94 8.08 -13.71
CA ASP A 280 25.12 8.70 -15.02
C ASP A 280 26.59 8.69 -15.49
N PHE A 281 27.55 8.79 -14.56
CA PHE A 281 28.96 9.09 -14.90
C PHE A 281 30.01 8.25 -14.18
N LEU A 282 29.79 7.88 -12.91
CA LEU A 282 30.86 7.31 -12.06
C LEU A 282 30.74 5.80 -11.82
N GLN A 283 29.61 5.17 -12.18
CA GLN A 283 29.35 3.75 -11.92
C GLN A 283 30.44 2.81 -12.45
N TYR A 284 31.01 3.14 -13.61
CA TYR A 284 32.02 2.33 -14.30
C TYR A 284 33.44 2.91 -14.21
N ALA A 285 33.70 3.83 -13.26
CA ALA A 285 35.04 4.35 -13.05
C ALA A 285 35.96 3.24 -12.49
N GLU A 286 37.15 3.08 -13.07
CA GLU A 286 38.13 2.06 -12.69
C GLU A 286 39.36 2.65 -11.97
N SER A 287 39.53 3.97 -12.05
CA SER A 287 40.65 4.69 -11.43
C SER A 287 40.31 6.12 -11.03
N SER A 288 41.14 6.75 -10.19
CA SER A 288 41.02 8.17 -9.85
C SER A 288 41.20 9.10 -11.07
N ASP A 289 41.90 8.65 -12.12
CA ASP A 289 42.05 9.42 -13.36
C ASP A 289 40.76 9.45 -14.20
N ASP A 290 39.88 8.46 -14.07
CA ASP A 290 38.55 8.51 -14.67
C ASP A 290 37.71 9.63 -14.05
N ILE A 291 37.85 9.90 -12.74
CA ILE A 291 37.14 10.99 -12.06
C ILE A 291 37.58 12.35 -12.61
N LYS A 292 38.90 12.53 -12.83
CA LYS A 292 39.43 13.74 -13.48
C LYS A 292 38.87 13.93 -14.89
N ARG A 293 38.67 12.85 -15.63
CA ARG A 293 38.05 12.89 -16.96
C ARG A 293 36.58 13.27 -16.86
N GLU A 294 35.83 12.66 -15.95
CA GLU A 294 34.39 12.90 -15.79
C GLU A 294 34.09 14.30 -15.23
N ARG A 295 34.96 14.87 -14.39
CA ARG A 295 34.89 16.27 -13.93
C ARG A 295 34.95 17.31 -15.06
N ARG A 296 35.37 16.95 -16.27
CA ARG A 296 35.29 17.86 -17.43
C ARG A 296 33.83 18.16 -17.83
N LYS A 297 32.88 17.32 -17.41
CA LYS A 297 31.46 17.55 -17.61
C LYS A 297 30.93 18.50 -16.54
N GLN A 298 30.24 19.56 -16.95
CA GLN A 298 29.73 20.60 -16.04
C GLN A 298 28.89 20.03 -14.89
N LYS A 299 28.05 19.02 -15.16
CA LYS A 299 27.19 18.38 -14.15
C LYS A 299 28.01 17.69 -13.05
N VAL A 300 29.13 17.07 -13.40
CA VAL A 300 30.02 16.37 -12.45
C VAL A 300 30.91 17.37 -11.70
N ALA A 301 31.41 18.41 -12.40
CA ALA A 301 32.19 19.48 -11.79
C ALA A 301 31.40 20.20 -10.69
N ASN A 302 30.15 20.57 -10.98
CA ASN A 302 29.28 21.28 -10.04
C ASN A 302 28.88 20.38 -8.85
N ALA A 303 28.62 19.09 -9.10
CA ALA A 303 28.21 18.18 -8.03
C ALA A 303 29.37 17.88 -7.06
N LEU A 304 30.59 17.70 -7.57
CA LEU A 304 31.77 17.32 -6.78
C LEU A 304 32.63 18.53 -6.35
N GLU A 305 32.10 19.74 -6.41
CA GLU A 305 32.83 20.95 -6.03
C GLU A 305 33.24 20.90 -4.55
N GLY A 306 34.51 21.19 -4.25
CA GLY A 306 35.05 21.18 -2.88
C GLY A 306 35.57 19.83 -2.36
N PHE A 307 35.41 18.72 -3.09
CA PHE A 307 35.94 17.40 -2.71
C PHE A 307 37.17 17.01 -3.54
N SER A 308 38.14 16.30 -2.95
CA SER A 308 39.32 15.79 -3.66
C SER A 308 39.01 14.53 -4.48
N ASP A 309 39.77 14.29 -5.53
CA ASP A 309 39.57 13.13 -6.42
C ASP A 309 39.85 11.80 -5.71
N GLU A 310 40.84 11.79 -4.81
CA GLU A 310 41.19 10.61 -4.01
C GLU A 310 40.06 10.25 -3.03
N ALA A 311 39.43 11.24 -2.40
CA ALA A 311 38.32 11.00 -1.48
C ALA A 311 37.06 10.52 -2.22
N VAL A 312 36.76 11.13 -3.38
CA VAL A 312 35.67 10.67 -4.25
C VAL A 312 35.93 9.24 -4.74
N TRP A 313 37.18 8.90 -5.07
CA TRP A 313 37.54 7.55 -5.49
C TRP A 313 37.31 6.52 -4.38
N LEU A 314 37.71 6.82 -3.14
CA LEU A 314 37.46 5.95 -1.99
C LEU A 314 35.97 5.69 -1.78
N GLU A 315 35.12 6.70 -1.94
CA GLU A 315 33.66 6.54 -1.83
C GLU A 315 33.07 5.71 -2.99
N ILE A 316 33.58 5.88 -4.22
CA ILE A 316 33.21 5.02 -5.36
C ILE A 316 33.61 3.57 -5.10
N GLN A 317 34.83 3.32 -4.60
CA GLN A 317 35.30 1.98 -4.24
C GLN A 317 34.45 1.34 -3.14
N ARG A 318 34.06 2.12 -2.12
CA ARG A 318 33.12 1.68 -1.08
C ARG A 318 31.78 1.24 -1.68
N LYS A 319 31.24 2.00 -2.64
CA LYS A 319 30.00 1.66 -3.36
C LYS A 319 30.14 0.43 -4.26
N GLN A 320 31.24 0.31 -5.01
CA GLN A 320 31.49 -0.81 -5.91
C GLN A 320 31.73 -2.13 -5.17
N SER A 321 32.41 -2.07 -4.02
CA SER A 321 32.66 -3.24 -3.17
C SER A 321 31.41 -3.74 -2.43
N GLY A 322 30.37 -2.91 -2.32
CA GLY A 322 29.13 -3.25 -1.62
C GLY A 322 29.30 -3.41 -0.10
N GLN A 323 30.43 -2.98 0.46
CA GLN A 323 30.66 -2.96 1.90
C GLN A 323 29.96 -1.74 2.50
N GLY A 324 28.71 -1.93 2.93
CA GLY A 324 28.15 -1.12 4.00
C GLY A 324 28.92 -1.40 5.30
N ASP A 325 29.12 -0.38 6.13
CA ASP A 325 29.86 -0.47 7.39
C ASP A 325 29.32 -1.64 8.25
N GLN A 326 30.05 -2.75 8.27
CA GLN A 326 29.45 -4.09 8.44
C GLN A 326 29.21 -4.51 9.89
N ASP A 327 29.58 -3.71 10.89
CA ASP A 327 29.62 -4.18 12.28
C ASP A 327 28.75 -3.42 13.30
N LYS A 328 27.99 -2.39 12.87
CA LYS A 328 27.19 -1.58 13.80
C LYS A 328 25.71 -1.64 13.48
N SER A 329 24.88 -1.92 14.49
CA SER A 329 23.43 -1.83 14.33
C SER A 329 23.01 -0.40 13.98
N ILE A 330 21.94 -0.22 13.20
CA ILE A 330 21.42 1.11 12.81
C ILE A 330 21.34 2.05 14.02
N LYS A 331 20.79 1.55 15.13
CA LYS A 331 20.65 2.32 16.37
C LYS A 331 21.98 2.72 16.98
N GLN A 332 22.98 1.86 16.90
CA GLN A 332 24.32 2.15 17.41
C GLN A 332 24.98 3.25 16.60
N VAL A 333 24.88 3.19 15.26
CA VAL A 333 25.39 4.25 14.39
C VAL A 333 24.64 5.56 14.64
N GLU A 334 23.30 5.54 14.72
CA GLU A 334 22.51 6.74 15.04
C GLU A 334 22.94 7.37 16.39
N ILE A 335 23.14 6.56 17.43
CA ILE A 335 23.59 7.04 18.75
C ILE A 335 25.03 7.58 18.67
N GLU A 336 25.93 6.90 17.98
CA GLU A 336 27.32 7.36 17.82
C GLU A 336 27.38 8.69 17.07
N THR A 337 26.63 8.86 15.97
CA THR A 337 26.52 10.14 15.25
C THR A 337 25.96 11.25 16.13
N LEU A 338 24.93 10.95 16.93
CA LEU A 338 24.37 11.90 17.91
C LEU A 338 25.37 12.28 18.99
N LEU A 339 26.22 11.36 19.43
CA LEU A 339 27.24 11.58 20.47
C LEU A 339 28.51 12.26 19.93
N SER A 340 28.84 12.07 18.65
CA SER A 340 29.99 12.69 17.99
C SER A 340 29.71 14.10 17.47
N SER A 341 28.45 14.52 17.46
CA SER A 341 28.06 15.84 16.95
C SER A 341 28.67 16.96 17.84
N PRO A 342 29.26 18.02 17.26
CA PRO A 342 29.78 19.18 18.01
C PRO A 342 28.72 19.87 18.87
N GLU A 343 29.11 20.83 19.73
CA GLU A 343 28.15 21.61 20.54
C GLU A 343 27.04 22.26 19.69
N GLU A 344 27.31 22.52 18.40
CA GLU A 344 26.36 22.99 17.41
C GLU A 344 26.75 22.49 16.00
N MET A 345 25.79 22.01 15.21
CA MET A 345 25.96 21.52 13.84
C MET A 345 24.78 21.98 12.98
N GLY A 346 25.07 22.56 11.81
CA GLY A 346 24.06 23.07 10.88
C GLY A 346 23.51 24.45 11.24
N GLU A 347 22.51 24.91 10.48
CA GLU A 347 21.83 26.19 10.68
C GLU A 347 20.36 25.97 11.08
N ASP A 348 19.88 26.69 12.10
CA ASP A 348 18.47 26.67 12.54
C ASP A 348 17.60 27.48 11.56
N ALA A 349 17.43 26.95 10.36
CA ALA A 349 16.68 27.53 9.26
C ALA A 349 15.56 26.58 8.80
N PRO A 350 14.37 27.08 8.39
CA PRO A 350 13.25 26.25 7.92
C PRO A 350 13.59 25.35 6.73
N ASP A 351 14.55 25.77 5.90
CA ASP A 351 15.01 25.07 4.71
C ASP A 351 16.38 24.38 4.93
N GLY A 352 16.88 24.34 6.16
CA GLY A 352 18.11 23.63 6.50
C GLY A 352 17.88 22.13 6.66
N ASP A 353 18.78 21.32 6.10
CA ASP A 353 18.64 19.85 6.12
C ASP A 353 18.73 19.25 7.53
N PHE A 354 19.57 19.85 8.39
CA PHE A 354 19.83 19.35 9.74
C PHE A 354 20.35 20.46 10.65
N TYR A 355 19.78 20.57 11.85
CA TYR A 355 20.32 21.39 12.94
C TYR A 355 20.38 20.55 14.22
N ALA A 356 21.56 20.43 14.80
CA ALA A 356 21.78 19.77 16.07
C ALA A 356 22.58 20.67 17.00
N ARG A 357 22.28 20.59 18.30
CA ARG A 357 23.08 21.24 19.34
C ARG A 357 23.17 20.37 20.57
N ALA A 358 24.35 20.29 21.15
CA ALA A 358 24.53 19.65 22.45
C ALA A 358 23.97 20.57 23.54
N ARG A 359 23.05 20.07 24.36
CA ARG A 359 22.49 20.79 25.50
C ARG A 359 23.08 20.25 26.78
N LYS A 360 23.71 21.12 27.59
CA LYS A 360 24.16 20.75 28.95
C LYS A 360 22.93 20.50 29.81
N LEU A 361 22.86 19.32 30.43
CA LEU A 361 21.73 18.90 31.28
C LEU A 361 21.54 19.81 32.52
N THR A 362 22.57 20.56 32.90
CA THR A 362 22.56 21.50 34.03
C THR A 362 21.73 22.76 33.79
N SER A 363 21.40 23.09 32.54
CA SER A 363 20.60 24.27 32.18
C SER A 363 19.16 23.95 31.76
N LEU A 364 18.75 22.69 31.87
CA LEU A 364 17.37 22.28 31.60
C LEU A 364 16.57 22.30 32.92
N PRO A 365 15.38 22.93 32.96
CA PRO A 365 14.51 22.80 34.12
C PRO A 365 14.21 21.32 34.33
N PRO A 366 14.18 20.82 35.58
CA PRO A 366 13.83 19.43 35.85
C PRO A 366 12.48 19.11 35.19
N LEU A 367 12.32 17.90 34.67
CA LEU A 367 11.05 17.38 34.15
C LEU A 367 10.06 17.19 35.32
N SER A 368 9.65 18.27 35.97
CA SER A 368 8.58 18.29 36.94
C SER A 368 7.27 18.52 36.20
N LEU A 369 6.49 17.45 36.05
CA LEU A 369 5.03 17.44 36.06
C LEU A 369 4.34 18.37 35.03
N PHE A 370 4.37 18.01 33.75
CA PHE A 370 3.23 18.31 32.87
C PHE A 370 2.10 17.31 33.13
N CYS A 371 1.55 17.36 34.36
CA CYS A 371 0.26 16.79 34.67
C CYS A 371 -0.59 17.90 35.31
N HIS A 372 -1.78 18.13 34.72
CA HIS A 372 -2.80 19.14 35.04
C HIS A 372 -2.55 20.50 34.35
N SER A 373 -3.48 21.11 33.60
CA SER A 373 -4.94 21.07 33.66
C SER A 373 -5.55 21.48 32.30
N ARG A 374 -6.32 20.59 31.65
CA ARG A 374 -7.29 21.02 30.62
C ARG A 374 -8.51 21.63 31.34
N GLN A 375 -8.47 22.93 31.63
CA GLN A 375 -9.68 23.69 31.93
C GLN A 375 -10.53 23.77 30.66
N ARG A 376 -11.62 22.98 30.63
CA ARG A 376 -12.75 23.20 29.73
C ARG A 376 -13.37 24.57 30.04
N LYS A 377 -13.14 25.57 29.21
CA LYS A 377 -14.03 26.74 29.13
C LYS A 377 -15.29 26.33 28.37
N SER A 378 -16.32 25.92 29.11
CA SER A 378 -17.69 25.89 28.63
C SER A 378 -18.21 27.33 28.55
N ARG A 379 -18.46 27.82 27.33
CA ARG A 379 -19.37 28.94 27.09
C ARG A 379 -20.79 28.41 27.31
N ASN A 380 -21.43 28.82 28.40
CA ASN A 380 -22.88 28.88 28.49
C ASN A 380 -23.24 30.31 28.92
N GLN A 381 -23.76 31.08 27.95
CA GLN A 381 -24.57 32.25 28.21
C GLN A 381 -25.97 31.76 28.59
N GLY A 382 -26.56 32.38 29.60
CA GLY A 382 -27.89 32.07 30.09
C GLY A 382 -28.18 32.79 31.39
N GLU A 383 -28.18 34.12 31.36
CA GLU A 383 -28.93 34.93 32.33
C GLU A 383 -30.41 34.81 31.98
N LEU A 384 -31.23 34.46 32.99
CA LEU A 384 -32.59 34.97 33.16
C LEU A 384 -33.01 34.65 34.60
N GLY A 385 -32.94 35.67 35.46
CA GLY A 385 -33.64 35.69 36.72
C GLY A 385 -35.00 36.34 36.53
N LYS A 386 -36.06 35.58 36.77
CA LYS A 386 -37.12 35.84 37.75
C LYS A 386 -38.13 34.70 37.71
#